data_AF-A0A3A8KCT9-F1
#
_entry.id   AF-A0A3A8KCT9-F1
#
_cell.length_a   1.000
_cell.length_b   1.000
_cell.length_c   1.000
_cell.angle_alpha   90.00
_cell.angle_beta   90.00
_cell.angle_gamma   90.00
#
_symmetry.space_group_name_H-M   'P 1'
#
loop_
_entity.id
_entity.type
_entity.pdbx_description
1 polymer ?
#
loop_
_entity_poly.entity_id
_entity_poly.type
_entity_poly.pdbx_seq_one_letter_code
_entity_poly.pdbx_strand_id
1 'polypeptide(L)'
;MGPEPRVVGCPPGAQGGRRLRHRARGRPRHPAARHERRRRRGPDRRLGKLYVSVGSTCNACADANPENATLLRFEPDGTDRAVFAKGLRNTIGFAWHPVSGQLWDMDHGSDSRGDDYPPEELNRIQEGADYGWPYCLGKQEPDAFLSQEPPDMQSRPEYCAKTQAPVLEYQEHSAPMNLTFYTGTLFPAEFQGNAFVAMRGSWNRHPPTGYKVVRVRFDAQGTPTAFEDFASGWLGADGTTQFARLADTAVAADGALLVTDDANGVIYRIRYSG
;
A
#
# COMPACT_ATOMS: atom_id res chain seq x y z
N MET A 1 -4.19 -19.66 -20.85
CA MET A 1 -4.93 -19.41 -19.60
C MET A 1 -4.45 -20.46 -18.61
N GLY A 2 -3.48 -20.11 -17.76
CA GLY A 2 -3.01 -21.01 -16.70
C GLY A 2 -4.02 -21.05 -15.55
N PRO A 3 -4.03 -22.12 -14.74
CA PRO A 3 -4.91 -22.23 -13.57
C PRO A 3 -4.60 -21.15 -12.52
N GLU A 4 -5.63 -20.48 -12.02
CA GLU A 4 -5.52 -19.45 -10.98
C GLU A 4 -5.14 -20.06 -9.61
N PRO A 5 -4.33 -19.37 -8.79
CA PRO A 5 -3.99 -19.80 -7.45
C PRO A 5 -5.23 -19.89 -6.55
N ARG A 6 -5.32 -20.96 -5.75
CA ARG A 6 -6.46 -21.19 -4.83
C ARG A 6 -6.22 -20.51 -3.48
N VAL A 7 -7.17 -19.71 -3.04
CA VAL A 7 -7.22 -19.15 -1.68
C VAL A 7 -7.84 -20.19 -0.73
N VAL A 8 -7.06 -20.76 0.18
CA VAL A 8 -7.57 -21.66 1.22
C VAL A 8 -7.93 -20.84 2.46
N GLY A 9 -9.22 -20.84 2.85
CA GLY A 9 -9.70 -20.19 4.08
C GLY A 9 -10.76 -19.08 3.92
N CYS A 10 -11.36 -18.91 2.74
CA CYS A 10 -12.38 -17.88 2.52
C CYS A 10 -13.76 -18.30 3.12
N PRO A 11 -14.52 -17.40 3.77
CA PRO A 11 -15.89 -17.69 4.24
C PRO A 11 -16.85 -18.03 3.06
N PRO A 12 -17.96 -18.74 3.33
CA PRO A 12 -18.86 -19.25 2.30
C PRO A 12 -19.45 -18.11 1.47
N GLY A 13 -18.99 -18.03 0.22
CA GLY A 13 -19.24 -16.93 -0.73
C GLY A 13 -18.19 -16.92 -1.85
N ALA A 14 -16.98 -17.41 -1.57
CA ALA A 14 -16.02 -17.79 -2.60
C ALA A 14 -16.56 -18.98 -3.41
N GLN A 15 -16.59 -18.87 -4.74
CA GLN A 15 -16.96 -20.00 -5.59
C GLN A 15 -15.91 -21.11 -5.45
N GLY A 16 -16.38 -22.28 -5.01
CA GLY A 16 -15.61 -23.50 -4.74
C GLY A 16 -16.40 -24.38 -3.78
N GLY A 17 -17.05 -25.43 -4.29
CA GLY A 17 -18.11 -26.16 -3.62
C GLY A 17 -17.79 -26.77 -2.24
N ARG A 18 -18.83 -26.68 -1.38
CA ARG A 18 -19.23 -27.50 -0.21
C ARG A 18 -18.40 -27.48 1.10
N ARG A 19 -18.99 -26.73 2.05
CA ARG A 19 -19.19 -26.95 3.51
C ARG A 19 -18.05 -27.57 4.33
N LEU A 20 -17.50 -26.76 5.25
CA LEU A 20 -17.10 -27.23 6.59
C LEU A 20 -17.45 -26.18 7.67
N ARG A 21 -17.81 -26.69 8.86
CA ARG A 21 -18.32 -25.95 10.02
C ARG A 21 -17.17 -25.29 10.78
N HIS A 22 -17.33 -24.03 11.22
CA HIS A 22 -16.47 -23.42 12.23
C HIS A 22 -17.28 -22.92 13.43
N ARG A 23 -16.87 -23.35 14.62
CA ARG A 23 -17.17 -22.67 15.89
C ARG A 23 -16.15 -21.54 16.05
N ALA A 24 -16.61 -20.30 16.06
CA ALA A 24 -15.85 -19.17 16.57
C ALA A 24 -16.33 -18.85 17.99
N ARG A 25 -15.41 -18.62 18.94
CA ARG A 25 -15.69 -18.03 20.25
C ARG A 25 -14.89 -16.75 20.39
N GLY A 26 -15.58 -15.68 20.79
CA GLY A 26 -14.99 -14.43 21.30
C GLY A 26 -15.15 -13.23 20.36
N ARG A 27 -15.86 -12.20 20.84
CA ARG A 27 -15.83 -10.81 20.33
C ARG A 27 -14.92 -9.99 21.26
N PRO A 28 -14.25 -8.94 20.77
CA PRO A 28 -14.76 -7.59 21.04
C PRO A 28 -14.60 -6.58 19.88
N ARG A 29 -15.17 -5.38 20.10
CA ARG A 29 -15.45 -4.25 19.18
C ARG A 29 -14.28 -3.26 18.99
N HIS A 30 -14.46 -2.34 18.02
CA HIS A 30 -13.85 -0.99 17.80
C HIS A 30 -12.47 -0.91 17.10
N PRO A 31 -12.02 0.28 16.61
CA PRO A 31 -12.63 1.40 15.86
C PRO A 31 -11.79 1.79 14.60
N ALA A 32 -12.14 2.91 13.94
CA ALA A 32 -11.56 3.44 12.70
C ALA A 32 -10.03 3.68 12.69
N ALA A 33 -9.51 3.78 11.46
CA ALA A 33 -8.12 3.99 11.02
C ALA A 33 -7.16 4.57 12.08
N ARG A 34 -6.18 3.77 12.49
CA ARG A 34 -5.02 4.26 13.25
C ARG A 34 -3.95 4.71 12.26
N HIS A 35 -3.24 5.78 12.60
CA HIS A 35 -1.96 6.12 11.97
C HIS A 35 -0.97 4.96 12.21
N GLU A 36 -0.72 4.16 11.17
CA GLU A 36 0.22 3.05 11.23
C GLU A 36 1.64 3.54 10.95
N ARG A 37 2.58 3.24 11.84
CA ARG A 37 4.02 3.48 11.61
C ARG A 37 4.67 2.15 11.28
N ARG A 38 5.16 1.98 10.04
CA ARG A 38 5.86 0.77 9.62
C ARG A 38 7.37 0.96 9.62
N ARG A 39 8.09 -0.08 10.05
CA ARG A 39 9.57 -0.11 10.06
C ARG A 39 10.07 -1.24 9.17
N ARG A 40 11.05 -0.96 8.30
CA ARG A 40 11.75 -1.98 7.52
C ARG A 40 13.25 -1.70 7.47
N ARG A 41 14.06 -2.76 7.29
CA ARG A 41 15.52 -2.68 7.08
C ARG A 41 15.82 -2.73 5.58
N GLY A 42 16.84 -2.00 5.15
CA GLY A 42 17.34 -2.07 3.77
C GLY A 42 18.22 -3.32 3.51
N PRO A 43 18.49 -3.66 2.23
CA PRO A 43 19.17 -4.92 1.86
C PRO A 43 20.73 -5.03 1.83
N ASP A 44 21.56 -4.01 2.14
CA ASP A 44 23.06 -4.08 2.04
C ASP A 44 23.80 -3.15 3.04
N ARG A 45 25.14 -3.12 3.14
CA ARG A 45 25.92 -2.33 4.12
C ARG A 45 25.79 -0.79 4.00
N ARG A 46 25.20 -0.28 2.92
CA ARG A 46 24.72 1.13 2.79
C ARG A 46 23.24 1.31 3.19
N LEU A 47 22.63 0.21 3.64
CA LEU A 47 21.23 -0.11 3.83
C LEU A 47 21.00 -0.89 5.15
N GLY A 48 21.99 -0.90 6.07
CA GLY A 48 21.80 -1.36 7.47
C GLY A 48 20.89 -0.43 8.30
N LYS A 49 20.45 0.66 7.68
CA LYS A 49 19.59 1.68 8.25
C LYS A 49 18.15 1.18 8.41
N LEU A 50 17.46 1.73 9.40
CA LEU A 50 16.04 1.53 9.62
C LEU A 50 15.27 2.64 8.89
N TYR A 51 14.20 2.26 8.20
CA TYR A 51 13.29 3.20 7.56
C TYR A 51 11.95 3.15 8.25
N VAL A 52 11.38 4.32 8.53
CA VAL A 52 10.11 4.45 9.23
C VAL A 52 9.20 5.41 8.48
N SER A 53 8.04 4.93 8.05
CA SER A 53 7.04 5.83 7.51
C SER A 53 6.30 6.57 8.61
N VAL A 54 6.05 7.85 8.38
CA VAL A 54 5.27 8.73 9.24
C VAL A 54 4.24 9.45 8.38
N GLY A 55 2.98 9.03 8.50
CA GLY A 55 1.88 9.70 7.79
C GLY A 55 1.61 11.11 8.29
N SER A 56 0.81 11.84 7.51
CA SER A 56 0.24 13.14 7.82
C SER A 56 -0.68 13.05 9.03
N THR A 57 -0.78 14.15 9.78
CA THR A 57 -1.66 14.26 10.95
C THR A 57 -3.10 14.68 10.62
N CYS A 58 -3.39 14.98 9.36
CA CYS A 58 -4.67 15.52 8.93
C CYS A 58 -5.09 14.90 7.59
N ASN A 59 -6.34 15.15 7.18
CA ASN A 59 -6.81 14.67 5.90
C ASN A 59 -6.08 15.35 4.73
N ALA A 60 -5.96 16.68 4.77
CA ALA A 60 -5.29 17.52 3.77
C ALA A 60 -4.85 18.84 4.42
N CYS A 61 -3.58 18.92 4.80
CA CYS A 61 -2.98 20.13 5.35
C CYS A 61 -1.45 20.04 5.29
N ALA A 62 -0.81 21.19 5.36
CA ALA A 62 0.62 21.29 5.63
C ALA A 62 0.86 20.93 7.10
N ASP A 63 1.53 19.79 7.31
CA ASP A 63 1.91 19.35 8.65
C ASP A 63 2.89 20.33 9.30
N ALA A 64 2.66 20.64 10.58
CA ALA A 64 3.55 21.54 11.34
C ALA A 64 4.89 20.88 11.72
N ASN A 65 4.91 19.55 11.87
CA ASN A 65 6.15 18.80 12.14
C ASN A 65 6.75 18.33 10.80
N PRO A 66 8.00 18.71 10.45
CA PRO A 66 8.64 18.32 9.20
C PRO A 66 8.91 16.81 9.08
N GLU A 67 8.77 16.03 10.16
CA GLU A 67 8.86 14.56 10.12
C GLU A 67 7.54 13.89 9.74
N ASN A 68 6.42 14.61 9.64
CA ASN A 68 5.15 14.04 9.18
C ASN A 68 5.05 14.05 7.64
N ALA A 69 4.27 13.13 7.10
CA ALA A 69 4.17 12.90 5.66
C ALA A 69 5.55 12.62 5.02
N THR A 70 6.36 11.81 5.70
CA THR A 70 7.73 11.48 5.29
C THR A 70 8.05 10.00 5.46
N LEU A 71 9.09 9.58 4.73
CA LEU A 71 9.87 8.40 5.08
C LEU A 71 11.12 8.85 5.83
N LEU A 72 11.24 8.45 7.09
CA LEU A 72 12.42 8.68 7.92
C LEU A 72 13.44 7.56 7.77
N ARG A 73 14.71 7.88 8.01
CA ARG A 73 15.83 6.94 8.01
C ARG A 73 16.69 7.13 9.26
N PHE A 74 17.18 6.03 9.83
CA PHE A 74 17.97 5.98 11.06
C PHE A 74 19.11 4.97 10.91
N GLU A 75 20.16 5.10 11.70
CA GLU A 75 21.04 3.96 11.99
C GLU A 75 20.28 2.88 12.79
N PRO A 76 20.69 1.60 12.70
CA PRO A 76 20.00 0.52 13.39
C PRO A 76 20.04 0.59 14.93
N ASP A 77 20.91 1.41 15.51
CA ASP A 77 20.93 1.76 16.95
C ASP A 77 19.98 2.92 17.31
N GLY A 78 19.33 3.52 16.30
CA GLY A 78 18.38 4.62 16.44
C GLY A 78 18.99 6.02 16.32
N THR A 79 20.30 6.14 16.10
CA THR A 79 20.98 7.42 15.85
C THR A 79 20.80 7.91 14.40
N ASP A 80 21.33 9.10 14.09
CA ASP A 80 21.29 9.75 12.77
C ASP A 80 19.94 9.73 12.06
N ARG A 81 18.88 10.02 12.84
CA ARG A 81 17.54 10.24 12.28
C ARG A 81 17.56 11.39 11.27
N ALA A 82 17.07 11.12 10.08
CA ALA A 82 16.86 12.13 9.04
C ALA A 82 15.61 11.82 8.20
N VAL A 83 15.03 12.86 7.60
CA VAL A 83 14.03 12.71 6.53
C VAL A 83 14.74 12.18 5.29
N PHE A 84 14.32 11.00 4.82
CA PHE A 84 14.84 10.38 3.60
C PHE A 84 14.07 10.84 2.37
N ALA A 85 12.74 10.93 2.47
CA ALA A 85 11.85 11.45 1.43
C ALA A 85 10.65 12.14 2.11
N LYS A 86 10.08 13.15 1.46
CA LYS A 86 8.93 13.92 1.98
C LYS A 86 7.81 14.02 0.96
N GLY A 87 6.67 14.58 1.37
CA GLY A 87 5.53 14.78 0.48
C GLY A 87 4.75 13.49 0.25
N LEU A 88 4.75 12.56 1.21
CA LEU A 88 4.06 11.27 1.16
C LEU A 88 2.92 11.29 2.19
N ARG A 89 1.66 11.34 1.79
CA ARG A 89 0.53 11.55 2.72
C ARG A 89 0.51 10.50 3.82
N ASN A 90 0.48 9.24 3.45
CA ASN A 90 0.34 8.11 4.35
C ASN A 90 0.84 6.81 3.71
N THR A 91 2.15 6.75 3.43
CA THR A 91 2.82 5.55 2.92
C THR A 91 2.85 4.46 3.99
N ILE A 92 1.86 3.58 4.05
CA ILE A 92 1.88 2.50 5.03
C ILE A 92 2.87 1.41 4.59
N GLY A 93 2.80 0.99 3.32
CA GLY A 93 3.59 -0.11 2.76
C GLY A 93 4.71 0.34 1.84
N PHE A 94 5.94 -0.16 2.06
CA PHE A 94 7.07 0.06 1.15
C PHE A 94 8.01 -1.15 1.12
N ALA A 95 8.73 -1.39 0.03
CA ALA A 95 9.71 -2.47 -0.07
C ALA A 95 10.82 -2.17 -1.08
N TRP A 96 11.97 -2.81 -0.89
CA TRP A 96 13.03 -2.81 -1.88
C TRP A 96 12.78 -3.91 -2.89
N HIS A 97 12.84 -3.55 -4.17
CA HIS A 97 12.82 -4.51 -5.25
C HIS A 97 14.04 -5.43 -5.13
N PRO A 98 13.87 -6.77 -5.14
CA PRO A 98 14.92 -7.71 -4.75
C PRO A 98 16.10 -7.75 -5.73
N VAL A 99 15.89 -7.38 -6.99
CA VAL A 99 16.95 -7.35 -8.03
C VAL A 99 17.53 -5.94 -8.21
N SER A 100 16.70 -4.94 -8.59
CA SER A 100 17.18 -3.57 -8.82
C SER A 100 17.58 -2.80 -7.56
N GLY A 101 17.17 -3.23 -6.36
CA GLY A 101 17.42 -2.53 -5.10
C GLY A 101 16.67 -1.20 -4.96
N GLN A 102 15.77 -0.87 -5.89
CA GLN A 102 14.96 0.35 -5.84
C GLN A 102 13.91 0.25 -4.73
N LEU A 103 13.67 1.34 -4.01
CA LEU A 103 12.63 1.44 -3.00
C LEU A 103 11.31 1.84 -3.66
N TRP A 104 10.26 1.07 -3.39
CA TRP A 104 8.92 1.27 -3.91
C TRP A 104 7.92 1.34 -2.77
N ASP A 105 6.87 2.13 -2.92
CA ASP A 105 5.83 2.24 -1.93
C ASP A 105 4.42 2.25 -2.53
N MET A 106 3.41 2.25 -1.66
CA MET A 106 2.06 2.65 -2.03
C MET A 106 1.60 3.74 -1.06
N ASP A 107 1.30 4.92 -1.58
CA ASP A 107 0.82 6.06 -0.80
C ASP A 107 -0.69 6.23 -0.94
N HIS A 108 -1.32 6.74 0.13
CA HIS A 108 -2.77 6.97 0.13
C HIS A 108 -3.10 8.35 -0.43
N GLY A 109 -4.08 8.41 -1.33
CA GLY A 109 -4.72 9.66 -1.71
C GLY A 109 -5.43 10.34 -0.54
N SER A 110 -5.69 11.66 -0.64
CA SER A 110 -6.50 12.38 0.35
C SER A 110 -8.00 12.10 0.25
N ASP A 111 -8.71 12.27 1.35
CA ASP A 111 -10.16 12.07 1.39
C ASP A 111 -10.91 13.36 1.02
N SER A 112 -12.23 13.24 0.80
CA SER A 112 -13.16 14.36 0.60
C SER A 112 -12.94 15.19 -0.67
N ARG A 113 -12.42 14.58 -1.74
CA ARG A 113 -12.32 15.17 -3.10
C ARG A 113 -13.19 14.47 -4.15
N GLY A 114 -14.13 13.64 -3.69
CA GLY A 114 -15.03 12.85 -4.54
C GLY A 114 -14.68 11.36 -4.54
N ASP A 115 -15.51 10.57 -5.23
CA ASP A 115 -15.38 9.11 -5.30
C ASP A 115 -14.22 8.67 -6.21
N ASP A 116 -13.88 9.50 -7.20
CA ASP A 116 -12.91 9.18 -8.26
C ASP A 116 -11.72 10.14 -8.27
N TYR A 117 -11.41 10.75 -7.11
CA TYR A 117 -10.18 11.52 -6.91
C TYR A 117 -9.79 11.65 -5.43
N PRO A 118 -8.49 11.71 -5.07
CA PRO A 118 -7.30 11.46 -5.90
C PRO A 118 -6.92 9.97 -5.95
N PRO A 119 -6.07 9.57 -6.92
CA PRO A 119 -5.59 8.20 -7.04
C PRO A 119 -4.76 7.77 -5.82
N GLU A 120 -4.68 6.46 -5.64
CA GLU A 120 -3.61 5.86 -4.82
C GLU A 120 -2.33 5.80 -5.68
N GLU A 121 -1.17 5.91 -5.06
CA GLU A 121 0.08 6.16 -5.80
C GLU A 121 1.12 5.06 -5.57
N LEU A 122 1.70 4.52 -6.65
CA LEU A 122 2.91 3.69 -6.60
C LEU A 122 4.12 4.58 -6.92
N ASN A 123 4.89 4.93 -5.89
CA ASN A 123 6.06 5.78 -6.07
C ASN A 123 7.37 4.97 -6.05
N ARG A 124 8.31 5.41 -6.89
CA ARG A 124 9.72 5.03 -6.74
C ARG A 124 10.36 6.02 -5.76
N ILE A 125 10.64 5.56 -4.54
CA ILE A 125 11.17 6.41 -3.48
C ILE A 125 12.67 6.66 -3.66
N GLN A 126 13.06 7.93 -3.64
CA GLN A 126 14.44 8.40 -3.79
C GLN A 126 14.85 9.31 -2.62
N GLU A 127 16.13 9.27 -2.26
CA GLU A 127 16.65 10.13 -1.20
C GLU A 127 16.56 11.61 -1.58
N GLY A 128 16.04 12.42 -0.66
CA GLY A 128 15.86 13.87 -0.82
C GLY A 128 14.66 14.26 -1.70
N ALA A 129 13.93 13.31 -2.26
CA ALA A 129 12.79 13.60 -3.13
C ALA A 129 11.56 14.09 -2.36
N ASP A 130 10.73 14.86 -3.07
CA ASP A 130 9.46 15.39 -2.61
C ASP A 130 8.35 14.86 -3.52
N TYR A 131 7.37 14.17 -2.96
CA TYR A 131 6.24 13.56 -3.68
C TYR A 131 5.00 14.45 -3.71
N GLY A 132 5.09 15.66 -3.16
CA GLY A 132 4.14 16.74 -3.42
C GLY A 132 3.00 16.91 -2.42
N TRP A 133 2.75 15.94 -1.53
CA TRP A 133 1.81 16.14 -0.42
C TRP A 133 2.17 17.41 0.40
N PRO A 134 1.19 18.24 0.79
CA PRO A 134 -0.26 18.16 0.49
C PRO A 134 -0.69 18.95 -0.75
N TYR A 135 0.25 19.58 -1.47
CA TYR A 135 -0.05 20.59 -2.49
C TYR A 135 -0.31 19.99 -3.87
N CYS A 136 0.18 18.78 -4.11
CA CYS A 136 0.11 18.08 -5.38
C CYS A 136 -0.44 16.69 -5.14
N LEU A 137 -1.28 16.21 -6.06
CA LEU A 137 -1.91 14.90 -6.01
C LEU A 137 -1.69 14.19 -7.34
N GLY A 138 -1.61 12.86 -7.31
CA GLY A 138 -1.42 12.04 -8.51
C GLY A 138 -0.19 12.50 -9.30
N LYS A 139 -0.33 12.61 -10.62
CA LYS A 139 0.70 13.11 -11.54
C LYS A 139 0.97 14.61 -11.45
N GLN A 140 1.40 15.07 -10.27
CA GLN A 140 1.81 16.45 -10.00
C GLN A 140 0.70 17.49 -10.23
N GLU A 141 -0.55 17.08 -10.07
CA GLU A 141 -1.68 17.98 -10.27
C GLU A 141 -1.84 18.88 -9.04
N PRO A 142 -1.90 20.22 -9.21
CA PRO A 142 -2.14 21.14 -8.11
C PRO A 142 -3.49 20.86 -7.44
N ASP A 143 -3.47 20.69 -6.11
CA ASP A 143 -4.69 20.52 -5.35
C ASP A 143 -5.49 21.83 -5.30
N ALA A 144 -6.61 21.87 -6.03
CA ALA A 144 -7.49 23.03 -6.09
C ALA A 144 -8.31 23.25 -4.81
N PHE A 145 -8.43 22.24 -3.94
CA PHE A 145 -9.24 22.29 -2.73
C PHE A 145 -8.45 22.70 -1.49
N LEU A 146 -7.12 22.66 -1.55
CA LEU A 146 -6.26 23.10 -0.46
C LEU A 146 -6.16 24.63 -0.45
N SER A 147 -6.51 25.24 0.69
CA SER A 147 -6.41 26.69 0.89
C SER A 147 -5.00 27.17 1.27
N GLN A 148 -4.14 26.26 1.71
CA GLN A 148 -2.76 26.55 2.07
C GLN A 148 -1.89 26.62 0.80
N GLU A 149 -0.98 27.58 0.78
CA GLU A 149 0.01 27.71 -0.29
C GLU A 149 1.31 26.98 0.07
N PRO A 150 2.08 26.53 -0.94
CA PRO A 150 3.42 26.00 -0.74
C PRO A 150 4.35 26.98 -0.01
N PRO A 151 5.44 26.48 0.60
CA PRO A 151 6.44 27.34 1.23
C PRO A 151 7.14 28.25 0.21
N ASP A 152 7.83 29.27 0.73
CA ASP A 152 8.68 30.20 -0.03
C ASP A 152 7.93 31.04 -1.09
N MET A 153 6.64 31.32 -0.84
CA MET A 153 5.78 32.13 -1.73
C MET A 153 5.68 31.59 -3.17
N GLN A 154 5.97 30.31 -3.38
CA GLN A 154 5.79 29.66 -4.68
C GLN A 154 4.31 29.44 -4.96
N SER A 155 3.90 29.59 -6.22
CA SER A 155 2.57 29.15 -6.62
C SER A 155 2.48 27.63 -6.60
N ARG A 156 1.27 27.08 -6.36
CA ARG A 156 1.03 25.63 -6.37
C ARG A 156 1.50 24.94 -7.67
N PRO A 157 1.24 25.46 -8.88
CA PRO A 157 1.75 24.86 -10.11
C PRO A 157 3.28 24.83 -10.20
N GLU A 158 3.97 25.89 -9.76
CA GLU A 158 5.43 25.95 -9.76
C GLU A 158 6.06 24.97 -8.77
N TYR A 159 5.43 24.78 -7.62
CA TYR A 159 5.84 23.78 -6.64
C TYR A 159 5.66 22.36 -7.21
N CYS A 160 4.47 22.05 -7.73
CA CYS A 160 4.17 20.71 -8.24
C CYS A 160 5.04 20.30 -9.42
N ALA A 161 5.43 21.23 -10.29
CA ALA A 161 6.35 20.94 -11.39
C ALA A 161 7.74 20.44 -10.93
N LYS A 162 8.10 20.61 -9.65
CA LYS A 162 9.39 20.20 -9.07
C LYS A 162 9.30 18.92 -8.22
N THR A 163 8.11 18.40 -7.98
CA THR A 163 7.91 17.17 -7.21
C THR A 163 8.13 15.93 -8.08
N GLN A 164 8.12 14.76 -7.47
CA GLN A 164 8.20 13.48 -8.16
C GLN A 164 6.78 12.93 -8.37
N ALA A 165 6.40 12.67 -9.62
CA ALA A 165 5.16 12.00 -9.95
C ALA A 165 5.20 10.50 -9.58
N PRO A 166 4.05 9.87 -9.28
CA PRO A 166 3.93 8.43 -9.20
C PRO A 166 4.24 7.75 -10.52
N VAL A 167 4.80 6.55 -10.43
CA VAL A 167 5.11 5.75 -11.63
C VAL A 167 3.85 5.10 -12.17
N LEU A 168 2.97 4.61 -11.29
CA LEU A 168 1.63 4.18 -11.63
C LEU A 168 0.64 4.73 -10.59
N GLU A 169 -0.60 4.93 -11.03
CA GLU A 169 -1.74 5.28 -10.19
C GLU A 169 -2.64 4.04 -10.06
N TYR A 170 -3.31 3.91 -8.91
CA TYR A 170 -4.30 2.88 -8.66
C TYR A 170 -5.62 3.51 -8.22
N GLN A 171 -6.70 2.74 -8.37
CA GLN A 171 -8.05 3.19 -8.09
C GLN A 171 -8.18 3.81 -6.70
N GLU A 172 -8.82 4.97 -6.67
CA GLU A 172 -9.00 5.88 -5.56
C GLU A 172 -9.62 5.19 -4.35
N HIS A 173 -9.16 5.56 -3.15
CA HIS A 173 -9.69 5.07 -1.88
C HIS A 173 -9.56 3.55 -1.65
N SER A 174 -8.78 2.82 -2.46
CA SER A 174 -8.53 1.38 -2.29
C SER A 174 -7.73 1.04 -1.02
N ALA A 175 -7.08 2.05 -0.42
CA ALA A 175 -6.34 2.00 0.84
C ALA A 175 -5.24 0.91 0.85
N PRO A 176 -4.15 1.08 0.09
CA PRO A 176 -3.05 0.12 0.07
C PRO A 176 -2.30 0.05 1.41
N MET A 177 -2.24 -1.11 2.04
CA MET A 177 -1.66 -1.24 3.40
C MET A 177 -0.22 -1.71 3.42
N ASN A 178 0.17 -2.57 2.46
CA ASN A 178 1.49 -3.15 2.46
C ASN A 178 1.91 -3.55 1.05
N LEU A 179 3.19 -3.35 0.71
CA LEU A 179 3.80 -3.81 -0.53
C LEU A 179 4.88 -4.85 -0.20
N THR A 180 4.79 -6.02 -0.83
CA THR A 180 5.74 -7.12 -0.63
C THR A 180 6.13 -7.74 -1.97
N PHE A 181 7.42 -7.71 -2.30
CA PHE A 181 7.96 -8.41 -3.46
C PHE A 181 7.94 -9.92 -3.25
N TYR A 182 7.52 -10.66 -4.28
CA TYR A 182 7.49 -12.11 -4.27
C TYR A 182 8.85 -12.68 -4.65
N THR A 183 9.49 -13.31 -3.67
CA THR A 183 10.80 -13.97 -3.81
C THR A 183 10.72 -15.49 -3.63
N GLY A 184 9.51 -16.03 -3.45
CA GLY A 184 9.27 -17.46 -3.32
C GLY A 184 9.26 -18.18 -4.67
N THR A 185 9.24 -19.51 -4.62
CA THR A 185 9.23 -20.38 -5.82
C THR A 185 7.98 -21.26 -5.90
N LEU A 186 7.00 -21.05 -5.00
CA LEU A 186 5.76 -21.85 -4.97
C LEU A 186 4.81 -21.44 -6.11
N PHE A 187 4.70 -20.15 -6.40
CA PHE A 187 3.89 -19.64 -7.50
C PHE A 187 4.65 -19.77 -8.84
N PRO A 188 3.94 -19.75 -9.99
CA PRO A 188 4.58 -19.77 -11.30
C PRO A 188 5.66 -18.69 -11.46
N ALA A 189 6.67 -18.97 -12.29
CA ALA A 189 7.86 -18.12 -12.44
C ALA A 189 7.54 -16.66 -12.79
N GLU A 190 6.45 -16.41 -13.53
CA GLU A 190 5.95 -15.08 -13.89
C GLU A 190 5.53 -14.20 -12.70
N PHE A 191 5.37 -14.77 -11.50
CA PHE A 191 5.12 -14.02 -10.27
C PHE A 191 6.39 -13.57 -9.56
N GLN A 192 7.54 -14.17 -9.86
CA GLN A 192 8.81 -13.84 -9.19
C GLN A 192 9.26 -12.44 -9.59
N GLY A 193 9.65 -11.63 -8.60
CA GLY A 193 10.03 -10.23 -8.81
C GLY A 193 8.85 -9.25 -8.89
N ASN A 194 7.60 -9.74 -8.97
CA ASN A 194 6.41 -8.89 -8.85
C ASN A 194 6.14 -8.53 -7.38
N ALA A 195 5.33 -7.50 -7.14
CA ALA A 195 4.87 -7.14 -5.80
C ALA A 195 3.41 -7.53 -5.57
N PHE A 196 3.07 -7.84 -4.32
CA PHE A 196 1.69 -8.01 -3.86
C PHE A 196 1.32 -6.88 -2.90
N VAL A 197 0.17 -6.27 -3.14
CA VAL A 197 -0.38 -5.20 -2.30
C VAL A 197 -1.70 -5.62 -1.69
N ALA A 198 -1.80 -5.55 -0.35
CA ALA A 198 -3.08 -5.70 0.35
C ALA A 198 -3.86 -4.38 0.27
N MET A 199 -5.00 -4.39 -0.42
CA MET A 199 -5.92 -3.26 -0.48
C MET A 199 -6.96 -3.40 0.63
N ARG A 200 -6.90 -2.51 1.63
CA ARG A 200 -7.78 -2.53 2.81
C ARG A 200 -9.24 -2.36 2.44
N GLY A 201 -9.49 -1.58 1.40
CA GLY A 201 -10.81 -1.19 0.95
C GLY A 201 -11.25 0.19 1.42
N SER A 202 -12.10 0.82 0.61
CA SER A 202 -12.57 2.19 0.84
C SER A 202 -13.57 2.29 1.99
N TRP A 203 -13.57 3.44 2.66
CA TRP A 203 -14.61 3.81 3.63
C TRP A 203 -15.39 5.06 3.20
N ASN A 204 -14.84 5.84 2.28
CA ASN A 204 -15.27 7.17 1.83
C ASN A 204 -15.52 7.22 0.31
N ARG A 205 -15.89 6.09 -0.29
CA ARG A 205 -16.18 5.99 -1.73
C ARG A 205 -17.45 5.19 -1.99
N HIS A 206 -18.27 5.62 -2.94
CA HIS A 206 -19.40 4.84 -3.47
C HIS A 206 -19.34 4.69 -5.01
N PRO A 207 -19.34 3.46 -5.56
CA PRO A 207 -19.34 2.17 -4.85
C PRO A 207 -17.98 1.90 -4.16
N PRO A 208 -17.92 1.01 -3.16
CA PRO A 208 -16.65 0.69 -2.52
C PRO A 208 -15.64 0.01 -3.47
N THR A 209 -14.35 0.21 -3.20
CA THR A 209 -13.26 -0.46 -3.92
C THR A 209 -12.20 -0.98 -2.95
N GLY A 210 -11.19 -1.71 -3.45
CA GLY A 210 -10.19 -2.45 -2.69
C GLY A 210 -10.71 -3.82 -2.24
N TYR A 211 -10.54 -4.17 -0.96
CA TYR A 211 -10.95 -5.48 -0.40
C TYR A 211 -10.38 -6.68 -1.17
N LYS A 212 -9.11 -6.58 -1.55
CA LYS A 212 -8.45 -7.55 -2.43
C LYS A 212 -6.94 -7.48 -2.27
N VAL A 213 -6.25 -8.52 -2.75
CA VAL A 213 -4.82 -8.47 -3.00
C VAL A 213 -4.61 -8.22 -4.49
N VAL A 214 -3.76 -7.25 -4.82
CA VAL A 214 -3.37 -6.97 -6.20
C VAL A 214 -1.91 -7.34 -6.41
N ARG A 215 -1.59 -7.75 -7.64
CA ARG A 215 -0.25 -7.93 -8.16
C ARG A 215 0.17 -6.67 -8.90
N VAL A 216 1.32 -6.12 -8.54
CA VAL A 216 2.03 -5.14 -9.37
C VAL A 216 3.04 -5.90 -10.21
N ARG A 217 2.90 -5.85 -11.53
CA ARG A 217 3.83 -6.49 -12.46
C ARG A 217 5.05 -5.64 -12.65
N PHE A 218 6.21 -6.25 -12.57
CA PHE A 218 7.49 -5.63 -12.86
C PHE A 218 8.11 -6.29 -14.09
N ASP A 219 8.75 -5.51 -14.95
CA ASP A 219 9.59 -6.02 -16.02
C ASP A 219 10.95 -6.51 -15.48
N ALA A 220 11.77 -7.06 -16.37
CA ALA A 220 13.09 -7.60 -16.01
C ALA A 220 14.06 -6.52 -15.48
N GLN A 221 13.78 -5.24 -15.74
CA GLN A 221 14.57 -4.09 -15.30
C GLN A 221 14.12 -3.58 -13.92
N GLY A 222 13.04 -4.13 -13.37
CA GLY A 222 12.44 -3.67 -12.11
C GLY A 222 11.58 -2.42 -12.28
N THR A 223 11.02 -2.19 -13.47
CA THR A 223 10.04 -1.13 -13.73
C THR A 223 8.62 -1.70 -13.62
N PRO A 224 7.71 -1.06 -12.87
CA PRO A 224 6.33 -1.52 -12.80
C PRO A 224 5.60 -1.24 -14.12
N THR A 225 4.74 -2.16 -14.54
CA THR A 225 4.07 -2.13 -15.85
C THR A 225 2.55 -2.13 -15.77
N ALA A 226 1.97 -2.79 -14.75
CA ALA A 226 0.53 -2.86 -14.56
C ALA A 226 0.16 -3.33 -13.15
N PHE A 227 -1.08 -3.03 -12.75
CA PHE A 227 -1.77 -3.69 -11.64
C PHE A 227 -2.73 -4.75 -12.16
N GLU A 228 -2.83 -5.86 -11.44
CA GLU A 228 -3.77 -6.95 -11.74
C GLU A 228 -4.37 -7.50 -10.45
N ASP A 229 -5.65 -7.85 -10.47
CA ASP A 229 -6.27 -8.54 -9.33
C ASP A 229 -5.60 -9.92 -9.14
N PHE A 230 -5.19 -10.23 -7.91
CA PHE A 230 -4.58 -11.52 -7.56
C PHE A 230 -5.50 -12.40 -6.74
N ALA A 231 -6.15 -11.83 -5.73
CA ALA A 231 -7.14 -12.52 -4.92
C ALA A 231 -8.22 -11.51 -4.52
N SER A 232 -9.49 -11.90 -4.60
CA SER A 232 -10.64 -11.05 -4.28
C SER A 232 -11.72 -11.87 -3.55
N GLY A 233 -12.88 -11.24 -3.27
CA GLY A 233 -13.99 -11.88 -2.58
C GLY A 233 -14.16 -11.47 -1.12
N TRP A 234 -13.38 -10.48 -0.64
CA TRP A 234 -13.59 -9.89 0.68
C TRP A 234 -14.62 -8.75 0.69
N LEU A 235 -15.10 -8.33 -0.48
CA LEU A 235 -16.30 -7.51 -0.64
C LEU A 235 -17.41 -8.39 -1.24
N GLY A 236 -18.58 -8.39 -0.59
CA GLY A 236 -19.76 -9.11 -1.06
C GLY A 236 -20.29 -8.56 -2.38
N ALA A 237 -20.99 -9.39 -3.13
CA ALA A 237 -21.61 -8.99 -4.40
C ALA A 237 -22.68 -7.89 -4.24
N ASP A 238 -23.17 -7.67 -3.03
CA ASP A 238 -24.07 -6.56 -2.66
C ASP A 238 -23.35 -5.20 -2.56
N GLY A 239 -22.01 -5.18 -2.67
CA GLY A 239 -21.19 -3.98 -2.56
C GLY A 239 -21.13 -3.38 -1.16
N THR A 240 -21.67 -4.04 -0.13
CA THR A 240 -21.77 -3.49 1.24
C THR A 240 -21.27 -4.45 2.32
N THR A 241 -21.36 -5.76 2.09
CA THR A 241 -20.86 -6.77 3.03
C THR A 241 -19.33 -6.85 2.94
N GLN A 242 -18.64 -6.55 4.04
CA GLN A 242 -17.18 -6.63 4.14
C GLN A 242 -16.78 -7.87 4.95
N PHE A 243 -16.08 -8.82 4.33
CA PHE A 243 -15.64 -10.05 5.00
C PHE A 243 -14.26 -9.93 5.66
N ALA A 244 -13.43 -8.96 5.24
CA ALA A 244 -12.13 -8.66 5.83
C ALA A 244 -11.72 -7.22 5.57
N ARG A 245 -10.80 -6.71 6.38
CA ARG A 245 -10.02 -5.50 6.11
C ARG A 245 -8.55 -5.89 6.05
N LEU A 246 -8.02 -6.06 4.84
CA LEU A 246 -6.67 -6.57 4.64
C LEU A 246 -5.62 -5.56 5.11
N ALA A 247 -4.63 -6.00 5.88
CA ALA A 247 -3.67 -5.12 6.54
C ALA A 247 -2.20 -5.40 6.18
N ASP A 248 -1.85 -6.61 5.74
CA ASP A 248 -0.45 -6.96 5.45
C ASP A 248 -0.35 -8.15 4.49
N THR A 249 0.80 -8.26 3.84
CA THR A 249 1.22 -9.37 2.99
C THR A 249 2.65 -9.80 3.32
N ALA A 250 2.90 -11.10 3.40
CA ALA A 250 4.25 -11.64 3.61
C ALA A 250 4.45 -12.94 2.82
N VAL A 251 5.67 -13.18 2.33
CA VAL A 251 6.03 -14.47 1.72
C VAL A 251 6.49 -15.42 2.83
N ALA A 252 5.79 -16.53 3.00
CA ALA A 252 6.16 -17.58 3.94
C ALA A 252 7.40 -18.34 3.45
N ALA A 253 8.08 -19.05 4.36
CA ALA A 253 9.29 -19.81 4.05
C ALA A 253 9.11 -20.88 2.95
N ASP A 254 7.89 -21.41 2.78
CA ASP A 254 7.55 -22.35 1.71
C ASP A 254 7.09 -21.67 0.41
N GLY A 255 7.21 -20.35 0.31
CA GLY A 255 6.78 -19.56 -0.85
C GLY A 255 5.29 -19.25 -0.91
N ALA A 256 4.49 -19.64 0.08
CA ALA A 256 3.08 -19.22 0.16
C ALA A 256 2.95 -17.71 0.45
N LEU A 257 1.87 -17.08 0.00
CA LEU A 257 1.54 -15.71 0.39
C LEU A 257 0.65 -15.72 1.64
N LEU A 258 1.08 -15.06 2.70
CA LEU A 258 0.28 -14.78 3.89
C LEU A 258 -0.38 -13.42 3.73
N VAL A 259 -1.66 -13.32 4.10
CA VAL A 259 -2.44 -12.08 4.05
C VAL A 259 -3.17 -11.92 5.37
N THR A 260 -3.02 -10.79 6.04
CA THR A 260 -3.66 -10.55 7.34
C THR A 260 -4.93 -9.73 7.21
N ASP A 261 -5.92 -10.04 8.04
CA ASP A 261 -7.16 -9.28 8.22
C ASP A 261 -7.24 -8.79 9.66
N ASP A 262 -7.15 -7.48 9.82
CA ASP A 262 -7.11 -6.84 11.14
C ASP A 262 -8.49 -6.76 11.80
N ALA A 263 -9.57 -6.75 11.02
CA ALA A 263 -10.93 -6.62 11.54
C ALA A 263 -11.41 -7.89 12.24
N ASN A 264 -10.95 -9.06 11.77
CA ASN A 264 -11.34 -10.36 12.33
C ASN A 264 -10.19 -11.10 13.02
N GLY A 265 -8.95 -10.59 12.98
CA GLY A 265 -7.77 -11.27 13.56
C GLY A 265 -7.42 -12.57 12.83
N VAL A 266 -7.59 -12.59 11.51
CA VAL A 266 -7.38 -13.77 10.66
C VAL A 266 -6.10 -13.62 9.84
N ILE A 267 -5.39 -14.73 9.62
CA ILE A 267 -4.30 -14.82 8.65
C ILE A 267 -4.70 -15.84 7.59
N TYR A 268 -4.88 -15.39 6.36
CA TYR A 268 -5.09 -16.23 5.19
C TYR A 268 -3.74 -16.72 4.67
N ARG A 269 -3.74 -17.92 4.09
CA ARG A 269 -2.57 -18.50 3.42
C ARG A 269 -2.95 -18.93 2.01
N ILE A 270 -2.38 -18.26 1.03
CA ILE A 270 -2.60 -18.52 -0.40
C ILE A 270 -1.45 -19.38 -0.91
N ARG A 271 -1.78 -20.50 -1.53
CA ARG A 271 -0.81 -21.47 -2.08
C ARG A 271 -1.20 -21.81 -3.51
N TYR A 272 -0.20 -22.05 -4.36
CA TYR A 272 -0.41 -22.62 -5.68
C TYR A 272 -0.41 -24.15 -5.58
N SER A 273 -1.35 -24.81 -6.26
CA SER A 273 -1.57 -26.27 -6.15
C SER A 273 -1.41 -27.03 -7.46
N GLY A 274 -0.94 -26.37 -8.54
CA GLY A 274 -0.97 -26.91 -9.89
C GLY A 274 -2.24 -26.50 -10.61
#